data_AF-A0A2V6KW57-F1
#
_entry.id   AF-A0A2V6KW57-F1
#
_cell.length_a   1.000
_cell.length_b   1.000
_cell.length_c   1.000
_cell.angle_alpha   90.00
_cell.angle_beta   90.00
_cell.angle_gamma   90.00
#
_symmetry.space_group_name_H-M   'P 1'
#
loop_
_entity.id
_entity.type
_entity.pdbx_description
1 polymer ?
#
loop_
_entity_poly.entity_id
_entity_poly.type
_entity_poly.pdbx_seq_one_letter_code
_entity_poly.pdbx_strand_id
1 'polypeptide(L)' 'MSDNLVSRFLRYVRVDTQSDETSTAFPSTPGQLVLLELLKQELSELGAA' A
#
# COMPACT_ATOMS: atom_id res chain seq x y z
N MET A 1 18.88 8.94 -4.90
CA MET A 1 17.80 9.20 -3.91
C MET A 1 16.44 9.39 -4.57
N SER A 2 16.29 10.28 -5.56
CA SER A 2 15.00 10.55 -6.24
C SER A 2 14.42 9.34 -6.98
N ASP A 3 15.28 8.49 -7.56
CA ASP A 3 14.86 7.30 -8.32
C ASP A 3 14.12 6.27 -7.46
N ASN A 4 14.44 6.18 -6.17
CA ASN A 4 13.76 5.28 -5.24
C ASN A 4 12.33 5.75 -4.94
N LEU A 5 12.13 7.06 -4.77
CA LEU A 5 10.81 7.64 -4.48
C LEU A 5 9.86 7.46 -5.67
N VAL A 6 10.30 7.81 -6.88
CA VAL A 6 9.47 7.68 -8.09
C VAL A 6 9.11 6.21 -8.35
N SER A 7 10.07 5.30 -8.16
CA SER A 7 9.82 3.86 -8.33
C SER A 7 8.80 3.31 -7.32
N ARG A 8 8.86 3.75 -6.05
CA ARG A 8 7.88 3.38 -5.03
C ARG A 8 6.50 3.95 -5.35
N PHE A 9 6.43 5.23 -5.71
CA PHE A 9 5.18 5.88 -6.14
C PHE A 9 4.53 5.12 -7.29
N LEU A 10 5.27 4.85 -8.37
CA LEU A 10 4.75 4.13 -9.55
C LEU A 10 4.35 2.68 -9.24
N ARG A 11 4.92 2.05 -8.22
CA ARG A 11 4.47 0.74 -7.72
C ARG A 11 3.14 0.85 -6.97
N TYR A 12 2.99 1.82 -6.08
CA TYR A 12 1.78 1.94 -5.24
C TYR A 12 0.55 2.34 -6.03
N VAL A 13 0.67 3.29 -6.96
CA VAL A 13 -0.48 3.76 -7.76
C VAL A 13 -1.05 2.72 -8.72
N ARG A 14 -0.38 1.56 -8.87
CA ARG A 14 -0.91 0.41 -9.63
C ARG A 14 -1.87 -0.43 -8.81
N VAL A 15 -1.91 -0.26 -7.50
CA VAL A 15 -2.86 -0.94 -6.62
C VAL A 15 -4.10 -0.05 -6.52
N ASP A 16 -5.26 -0.58 -6.91
CA ASP A 16 -6.52 0.10 -6.67
C ASP A 16 -6.84 0.06 -5.17
N THR A 17 -6.68 1.20 -4.49
CA THR A 17 -6.94 1.34 -3.06
C THR A 17 -8.11 2.26 -2.77
N GLN A 18 -9.01 2.47 -3.73
CA GLN A 18 -10.18 3.31 -3.49
C GLN A 18 -11.03 2.72 -2.36
N SER A 19 -11.38 3.56 -1.39
CA SER A 19 -12.29 3.18 -0.30
C SER A 19 -13.71 2.99 -0.82
N ASP A 20 -14.42 2.04 -0.23
CA ASP A 20 -15.86 1.89 -0.37
C ASP A 20 -16.55 2.38 0.91
N GLU A 21 -17.30 3.49 0.80
CA GLU A 21 -18.04 4.11 1.89
C GLU A 21 -19.29 3.34 2.33
N THR A 22 -19.74 2.39 1.50
CA THR A 22 -20.90 1.53 1.80
C THR A 22 -20.50 0.26 2.55
N SER A 23 -19.21 -0.05 2.56
CA SER A 23 -18.66 -1.25 3.20
C SER A 23 -18.71 -1.14 4.73
N THR A 24 -19.11 -2.24 5.36
CA THR A 24 -19.03 -2.43 6.82
C THR A 24 -17.77 -3.21 7.24
N ALA A 25 -16.95 -3.64 6.27
CA ALA A 25 -15.70 -4.35 6.50
C ALA A 25 -14.53 -3.37 6.70
N PHE A 26 -13.49 -3.84 7.38
CA PHE A 26 -12.26 -3.08 7.59
C PHE A 26 -11.03 -3.92 7.22
N PRO A 27 -10.21 -3.47 6.26
CA PRO A 27 -10.42 -2.30 5.40
C PRO A 27 -11.62 -2.47 4.44
N SER A 28 -12.10 -1.36 3.89
CA SER A 28 -13.36 -1.37 3.13
C SER A 28 -13.25 -2.03 1.75
N THR A 29 -12.06 -2.07 1.16
CA THR A 29 -11.79 -2.76 -0.11
C THR A 29 -10.55 -3.66 -0.02
N PRO A 30 -10.53 -4.82 -0.70
CA PRO A 30 -9.39 -5.75 -0.66
C PRO A 30 -8.06 -5.13 -1.10
N GLY A 31 -8.09 -4.19 -2.04
CA GLY A 31 -6.87 -3.54 -2.55
C GLY A 31 -6.13 -2.71 -1.50
N GLN A 32 -6.83 -2.22 -0.46
CA GLN A 32 -6.17 -1.60 0.70
C GLN A 32 -5.26 -2.60 1.43
N LEU A 33 -5.69 -3.86 1.62
CA LEU A 33 -4.83 -4.90 2.23
C LEU A 33 -3.61 -5.22 1.36
N VAL A 34 -3.78 -5.22 0.04
CA VAL A 34 -2.67 -5.46 -0.89
C VAL A 34 -1.58 -4.41 -0.72
N LEU A 35 -1.94 -3.12 -0.67
CA LEU A 35 -0.96 -2.06 -0.43
C LEU A 35 -0.34 -2.16 0.98
N LEU A 36 -1.12 -2.50 2.00
CA LEU A 36 -0.62 -2.65 3.37
C LEU A 36 0.43 -3.75 3.51
N GLU A 37 0.23 -4.92 2.91
CA GLU A 37 1.24 -5.99 2.95
C GLU A 37 2.53 -5.60 2.20
N LEU A 38 2.42 -4.87 1.08
CA LEU A 38 3.60 -4.32 0.39
C LEU A 38 4.38 -3.35 1.30
N LEU A 39 3.68 -2.43 1.97
CA LEU A 39 4.32 -1.46 2.87
C LEU A 39 4.92 -2.13 4.10
N LYS A 40 4.25 -3.13 4.67
CA LYS A 40 4.75 -3.91 5.80
C LYS A 40 6.06 -4.61 5.44
N GLN A 41 6.14 -5.26 4.28
CA GLN A 41 7.37 -5.89 3.82
C GLN A 41 8.51 -4.86 3.68
N GLU A 42 8.24 -3.70 3.08
CA GLU A 42 9.25 -2.63 2.95
C GLU A 42 9.69 -2.08 4.31
N LEU A 43 8.79 -1.93 5.28
CA LEU A 43 9.13 -1.49 6.64
C LEU A 43 10.02 -2.50 7.36
N SER A 44 9.72 -3.80 7.23
CA SER A 44 10.58 -4.86 7.78
C SER A 44 11.96 -4.87 7.13
N GLU A 45 12.06 -4.68 5.81
CA GLU A 45 13.34 -4.55 5.10
C GLU A 45 14.17 -3.33 5.55
N LEU A 46 13.49 -2.25 5.97
CA LEU A 46 14.11 -1.05 6.54
C LEU A 46 14.46 -1.20 8.03
N GLY A 47 14.06 -2.30 8.69
CA GLY A 47 14.26 -2.53 10.11
C GLY A 47 13.32 -1.75 11.04
N ALA A 48 12.19 -1.28 10.51
CA ALA A 48 11.19 -0.51 11.26
C ALA A 48 10.07 -1.37 11.87
N ALA A 49 10.01 -2.66 11.56
CA ALA A 49 8.98 -3.61 11.99
C ALA A 49 9.56 -5.00 12.25
#